data_AF-A0A1V4RZU3-F1
#
_entry.id   AF-A0A1V4RZU3-F1
#
_cell.length_a   1.000
_cell.length_b   1.000
_cell.length_c   1.000
_cell.angle_alpha   90.00
_cell.angle_beta   90.00
_cell.angle_gamma   90.00
#
_symmetry.space_group_name_H-M   'P 1'
#
loop_
_entity.id
_entity.type
_entity.pdbx_description
1 polymer ?
#
loop_
_entity_poly.entity_id
_entity_poly.type
_entity_poly.pdbx_seq_one_letter_code
_entity_poly.pdbx_strand_id
1 'polypeptide(L)'
;MSGILILTIIFGGTILALAIIGSTILMAIKILKGGLSQKDQKLQTDEARMIQEIYQGLSRMEGRVEALETIILDRERKDQTL
;
A
#
# COMPACT_ATOMS: atom_id res chain seq x y z
N MET A 1 0.04 -2.18 61.75
CA MET A 1 -1.07 -2.03 60.78
C MET A 1 -0.83 -0.89 59.79
N SER A 2 -0.37 0.29 60.21
CA SER A 2 -0.16 1.46 59.35
C SER A 2 0.90 1.30 58.25
N GLY A 3 2.05 0.67 58.54
CA GLY A 3 3.14 0.52 57.55
C GLY A 3 2.77 -0.35 56.34
N ILE A 4 1.93 -1.38 56.54
CA ILE A 4 1.46 -2.27 55.46
C ILE A 4 0.59 -1.50 54.48
N LEU A 5 -0.30 -0.62 54.99
CA LEU A 5 -1.17 0.22 54.16
C LEU A 5 -0.36 1.18 53.29
N ILE A 6 0.68 1.81 53.85
CA ILE A 6 1.55 2.74 53.12
C ILE A 6 2.31 2.00 52.01
N LEU A 7 2.87 0.83 52.30
CA LEU A 7 3.56 -0.01 51.32
C LEU A 7 2.64 -0.41 50.16
N THR A 8 1.40 -0.82 50.46
CA THR A 8 0.44 -1.20 49.41
C THR A 8 0.05 -0.04 48.49
N ILE A 9 -0.08 1.17 49.02
CA ILE A 9 -0.43 2.36 48.23
C ILE A 9 0.71 2.75 47.29
N ILE A 10 1.95 2.74 47.78
CA ILE A 10 3.13 3.08 46.97
C ILE A 10 3.35 2.04 45.88
N PHE A 11 3.25 0.76 46.22
CA PHE A 11 3.47 -0.32 45.27
C PHE A 11 2.37 -0.37 44.21
N GLY A 12 1.11 -0.22 44.63
CA GLY A 12 -0.05 -0.14 43.72
C GLY A 12 -0.01 1.08 42.81
N GLY A 13 0.34 2.26 43.35
CA GLY A 13 0.48 3.50 42.59
C GLY A 13 1.57 3.43 41.53
N THR A 14 2.70 2.79 41.85
CA THR A 14 3.82 2.63 40.92
C THR A 14 3.45 1.73 39.73
N ILE A 15 2.78 0.61 39.99
CA ILE A 15 2.31 -0.31 38.94
C ILE A 15 1.28 0.39 38.04
N LEU A 16 0.34 1.14 38.63
CA LEU A 16 -0.68 1.87 37.89
C LEU A 16 -0.06 2.96 37.00
N ALA A 17 0.92 3.71 37.52
CA ALA A 17 1.63 4.73 36.75
C ALA A 17 2.39 4.12 35.57
N LEU A 18 3.10 3.01 35.78
CA LEU A 18 3.80 2.30 34.70
C LEU A 18 2.83 1.75 33.65
N ALA A 19 1.68 1.24 34.06
CA ALA A 19 0.65 0.75 33.14
C ALA A 19 0.12 1.88 32.25
N ILE A 20 -0.17 3.05 32.82
CA ILE A 20 -0.67 4.21 32.06
C ILE A 20 0.38 4.73 31.07
N ILE A 21 1.63 4.84 31.48
CA ILE A 21 2.72 5.30 30.61
C ILE A 21 2.95 4.28 29.49
N GLY A 22 3.04 2.99 29.83
CA GLY A 22 3.23 1.91 28.87
C GLY A 22 2.08 1.83 27.87
N SER A 23 0.82 1.94 28.32
CA SER A 23 -0.34 1.90 27.43
C SER A 23 -0.38 3.11 26.51
N THR A 24 -0.01 4.30 26.99
CA THR A 24 0.01 5.52 26.17
C THR A 24 1.02 5.42 25.04
N ILE A 25 2.24 4.95 25.33
CA ILE A 25 3.29 4.76 24.33
C ILE A 25 2.90 3.68 23.32
N LEU A 26 2.37 2.54 23.79
CA LEU A 26 1.93 1.47 22.90
C LEU A 26 0.77 1.92 22.01
N MET A 27 -0.18 2.69 22.54
CA MET A 27 -1.29 3.23 21.76
C MET A 27 -0.80 4.26 20.74
N ALA A 28 0.14 5.13 21.08
CA ALA A 28 0.76 6.06 20.15
C ALA A 28 1.49 5.32 19.01
N ILE A 29 2.33 4.34 19.34
CA ILE A 29 3.02 3.51 18.34
C ILE A 29 2.01 2.73 17.49
N LYS A 30 0.94 2.20 18.09
CA LYS A 30 -0.11 1.47 17.38
C LYS A 30 -0.91 2.37 16.45
N ILE A 31 -1.11 3.64 16.77
CA ILE A 31 -1.78 4.60 15.88
C ILE A 31 -0.85 4.99 14.73
N LEU A 32 0.42 5.32 15.02
CA LEU A 32 1.40 5.65 13.97
C LEU A 32 1.68 4.47 13.03
N LYS A 33 1.88 3.27 13.58
CA LYS A 33 2.15 2.05 12.81
C LYS A 33 0.88 1.41 12.24
N GLY A 34 -0.27 1.64 12.88
CA GLY A 34 -1.58 1.13 12.48
C GLY A 34 -2.25 1.92 11.36
N GLY A 35 -1.84 3.17 11.12
CA GLY A 35 -2.29 3.96 9.97
C GLY A 35 -1.94 3.31 8.63
N LEU A 36 -0.85 2.54 8.57
CA LEU A 36 -0.34 1.88 7.36
C LEU A 36 -0.84 0.42 7.19
N SER A 37 -1.71 -0.07 8.08
CA SER A 37 -1.76 -1.51 8.44
C SER A 37 -2.43 -2.47 7.46
N GLN A 38 -3.11 -2.03 6.40
CA GLN A 38 -3.64 -2.98 5.39
C GLN A 38 -4.29 -2.26 4.23
N LYS A 39 -4.96 -1.13 4.52
CA LYS A 39 -5.71 -0.37 3.52
C LYS A 39 -4.76 0.38 2.58
N ASP A 40 -3.69 0.98 3.11
CA ASP A 40 -2.65 1.64 2.29
C ASP A 40 -1.82 0.65 1.47
N GLN A 41 -1.48 -0.52 2.02
CA GLN A 41 -0.79 -1.56 1.26
C GLN A 41 -1.66 -2.08 0.12
N LYS A 42 -2.97 -2.21 0.35
CA LYS A 42 -3.95 -2.61 -0.67
C LYS A 42 -4.12 -1.52 -1.73
N LEU A 43 -4.19 -0.24 -1.34
CA LEU A 43 -4.20 0.89 -2.27
C LEU A 43 -2.95 0.90 -3.16
N GLN A 44 -1.76 0.75 -2.57
CA GLN A 44 -0.50 0.77 -3.30
C GLN A 44 -0.37 -0.44 -4.25
N THR A 45 -0.90 -1.59 -3.86
CA THR A 45 -0.94 -2.79 -4.72
C THR A 45 -1.94 -2.61 -5.87
N ASP A 46 -3.09 -2.01 -5.61
CA ASP A 46 -4.12 -1.72 -6.62
C ASP A 46 -3.61 -0.66 -7.63
N GLU A 47 -2.89 0.37 -7.18
CA GLU A 47 -2.23 1.36 -8.03
C GLU A 47 -1.15 0.74 -8.94
N ALA A 48 -0.27 -0.10 -8.37
CA ALA A 48 0.76 -0.78 -9.15
C ALA A 48 0.17 -1.70 -10.22
N ARG A 49 -0.92 -2.42 -9.88
CA ARG A 49 -1.65 -3.27 -10.81
C ARG A 49 -2.31 -2.47 -11.93
N MET A 50 -2.92 -1.33 -11.62
CA MET A 50 -3.52 -0.44 -12.62
C MET A 50 -2.50 0.03 -13.66
N ILE A 51 -1.30 0.40 -13.22
CA ILE A 51 -0.21 0.81 -14.12
C ILE A 51 0.20 -0.34 -15.04
N GLN A 52 0.30 -1.57 -14.53
CA GLN A 52 0.62 -2.75 -15.35
C GLN A 52 -0.46 -3.05 -16.39
N GLU A 53 -1.74 -2.95 -16.02
CA GLU A 53 -2.86 -3.14 -16.95
C GLU A 53 -2.85 -2.08 -18.06
N ILE A 54 -2.54 -0.82 -17.74
CA ILE A 54 -2.35 0.25 -18.75
C ILE A 54 -1.19 -0.11 -19.70
N TYR A 55 -0.05 -0.53 -19.16
CA TYR A 55 1.13 -0.90 -19.97
C TYR A 55 0.83 -2.06 -20.94
N GLN A 56 0.13 -3.09 -20.46
CA GLN A 56 -0.30 -4.21 -21.29
C GLN A 56 -1.31 -3.78 -22.36
N GLY A 57 -2.26 -2.92 -22.00
CA GLY A 57 -3.22 -2.34 -22.93
C GLY A 57 -2.53 -1.58 -24.05
N LEU A 58 -1.57 -0.71 -23.70
CA LEU A 58 -0.78 0.07 -24.65
C LEU A 58 0.06 -0.83 -25.56
N SER A 59 0.79 -1.81 -25.01
CA SER A 59 1.61 -2.75 -25.80
C SER A 59 0.77 -3.55 -26.79
N ARG A 60 -0.46 -3.96 -26.42
CA ARG A 60 -1.37 -4.65 -27.34
C ARG A 60 -1.90 -3.73 -28.45
N MET A 61 -2.10 -2.45 -28.15
CA MET A 61 -2.49 -1.47 -29.16
C MET A 61 -1.35 -1.19 -30.13
N GLU A 62 -0.12 -1.11 -29.64
CA GLU A 62 1.08 -0.92 -30.46
C GLU A 62 1.22 -2.02 -31.53
N GLY A 63 1.16 -3.30 -31.14
CA GLY A 63 1.25 -4.40 -32.11
C GLY A 63 0.10 -4.44 -33.13
N ARG A 64 -1.08 -3.93 -32.78
CA ARG A 64 -2.20 -3.79 -33.74
C ARG A 64 -1.95 -2.66 -34.73
N VAL A 65 -1.36 -1.55 -34.28
CA VAL A 65 -0.99 -0.42 -35.14
C VAL A 65 0.10 -0.84 -36.12
N GLU A 66 1.12 -1.57 -35.65
CA GLU A 66 2.20 -2.10 -36.49
C GLU A 66 1.69 -3.10 -37.55
N ALA A 67 0.75 -3.98 -37.17
CA ALA A 67 0.09 -4.87 -38.12
C ALA A 67 -0.73 -4.10 -39.17
N LEU A 68 -1.43 -3.04 -38.76
CA LEU A 68 -2.17 -2.17 -39.68
C LEU A 68 -1.23 -1.40 -40.62
N GLU A 69 -0.11 -0.90 -40.11
CA GLU A 69 0.92 -0.25 -40.92
C GLU A 69 1.45 -1.21 -41.99
N THR A 70 1.78 -2.44 -41.59
CA THR A 70 2.27 -3.47 -42.52
C THR A 70 1.26 -3.76 -43.64
N ILE A 71 -0.03 -3.92 -43.30
CA ILE A 71 -1.09 -4.20 -44.27
C ILE A 71 -1.28 -3.02 -45.24
N ILE A 72 -1.25 -1.79 -44.73
CA ILE A 72 -1.37 -0.59 -45.58
C ILE A 72 -0.17 -0.50 -46.53
N LEU A 73 1.06 -0.71 -46.03
CA LEU A 73 2.28 -0.68 -46.82
C LEU A 73 2.28 -1.74 -47.93
N ASP A 74 1.80 -2.95 -47.62
CA ASP A 74 1.70 -4.04 -48.58
C ASP A 74 0.65 -3.74 -49.67
N ARG A 75 -0.47 -3.12 -49.28
CA ARG A 75 -1.51 -2.69 -50.23
C ARG A 75 -1.01 -1.59 -51.16
N GLU A 76 -0.32 -0.57 -50.65
CA GLU A 76 0.24 0.50 -51.48
C GLU A 76 1.24 -0.02 -52.53
N ARG A 77 2.12 -0.97 -52.14
CA ARG A 77 3.07 -1.58 -53.10
C ARG A 77 2.37 -2.35 -54.22
N LYS A 78 1.27 -3.02 -53.90
CA LYS A 78 0.48 -3.80 -54.87
C LYS A 78 -0.29 -2.90 -55.84
N ASP A 79 -0.75 -1.73 -55.39
CA ASP A 79 -1.43 -0.75 -56.24
C ASP A 79 -0.44 0.03 -57.15
N GLN A 80 0.84 0.20 -56.75
CA GLN A 80 1.88 0.86 -57.56
C GLN A 80 2.51 -0.03 -58.65
N THR A 81 2.28 -1.34 -58.61
CA THR A 81 2.84 -2.31 -59.57
C THR A 81 1.84 -2.76 -60.64
N LEU A 82 0.62 -2.20 -60.65
CA LEU A 82 -0.43 -2.37 -61.66
C LEU A 82 -0.54 -1.12 -62.54
#